data_AF-A0A971HNQ3-F1
#
_entry.id   AF-A0A971HNQ3-F1
#
_cell.length_a   1.000
_cell.length_b   1.000
_cell.length_c   1.000
_cell.angle_alpha   90.00
_cell.angle_beta   90.00
_cell.angle_gamma   90.00
#
_symmetry.space_group_name_H-M   'P 1'
#
loop_
_entity.id
_entity.type
_entity.pdbx_description
1 polymer ?
#
loop_
_entity_poly.entity_id
_entity_poly.type
_entity_poly.pdbx_seq_one_letter_code
_entity_poly.pdbx_strand_id
1 'polypeptide(L)'
;MSNLKIMLKGIFSSNPVFVLALGLCSTLAVTGRVDTAFFMGLMVGITTIFSTVIVSILRYKIPFKFRLMSYMLIIITAVISVEQLLRAYYPDMARTLGQYVGLIVTNCVIMGRCEGFAVSHGPKETFFDAMGVSIGYFLVLLSIAFFRESLGNGTLWGLHVMPGSYVPCRVFNSPSGAFFTFAAMLYFVNLVKGWFKGE
;
A
#
# COMPACT_ATOMS: atom_id res chain seq x y z
N MET A 1 2.67 -22.83 -12.76
CA MET A 1 1.85 -23.02 -11.54
C MET A 1 0.58 -22.18 -11.68
N SER A 2 -0.59 -22.62 -11.19
CA SER A 2 -1.86 -21.91 -11.42
C SER A 2 -1.79 -20.44 -10.96
N ASN A 3 -2.05 -19.50 -11.89
CA ASN A 3 -1.97 -18.05 -11.67
C ASN A 3 -2.82 -17.59 -10.46
N LEU A 4 -3.91 -18.29 -10.18
CA LEU A 4 -4.78 -18.06 -9.02
C LEU A 4 -4.10 -18.36 -7.68
N LYS A 5 -3.24 -19.39 -7.59
CA LYS A 5 -2.49 -19.69 -6.36
C LYS A 5 -1.44 -18.62 -6.06
N ILE A 6 -0.88 -17.98 -7.08
CA ILE A 6 0.08 -16.87 -6.92
C ILE A 6 -0.64 -15.63 -6.37
N MET A 7 -1.80 -15.28 -6.93
CA MET A 7 -2.64 -14.19 -6.42
C MET A 7 -3.08 -14.42 -4.96
N LEU A 8 -3.60 -15.61 -4.65
CA LEU A 8 -4.05 -15.97 -3.30
C LEU A 8 -2.89 -16.00 -2.29
N LYS A 9 -1.68 -16.39 -2.71
CA LYS A 9 -0.49 -16.37 -1.86
C LYS A 9 -0.04 -14.94 -1.55
N GLY A 10 -0.09 -14.03 -2.52
CA GLY A 10 0.19 -12.60 -2.34
C GLY A 10 -0.78 -11.91 -1.37
N ILE A 11 -2.06 -12.29 -1.40
CA ILE A 11 -3.11 -11.73 -0.53
C ILE A 11 -3.03 -12.29 0.91
N PHE A 12 -2.88 -13.62 1.08
CA PHE A 12 -3.08 -14.26 2.39
C PHE A 12 -1.78 -14.73 3.08
N SER A 13 -0.76 -15.17 2.33
CA SER A 13 0.45 -15.80 2.89
C SER A 13 1.68 -14.87 2.93
N SER A 14 1.74 -13.85 2.06
CA SER A 14 2.88 -12.94 1.92
C SER A 14 2.44 -11.48 1.96
N ASN A 15 1.56 -11.16 2.92
CA ASN A 15 1.04 -9.81 3.09
C ASN A 15 2.21 -8.82 3.32
N PRO A 16 2.44 -7.86 2.40
CA PRO A 16 3.66 -7.04 2.37
C PRO A 16 3.87 -6.22 3.64
N VAL A 17 2.79 -5.83 4.30
CA VAL A 17 2.82 -4.95 5.48
C VAL A 17 3.06 -5.74 6.76
N PHE A 18 2.34 -6.85 6.98
CA PHE A 18 2.41 -7.60 8.25
C PHE A 18 3.53 -8.64 8.31
N VAL A 19 3.89 -9.25 7.18
CA VAL A 19 4.91 -10.32 7.14
C VAL A 19 6.28 -9.78 6.75
N LEU A 20 6.28 -8.77 5.89
CA LEU A 20 7.47 -8.26 5.22
C LEU A 20 7.89 -6.88 5.78
N ALA A 21 7.00 -6.19 6.50
CA ALA A 21 7.23 -4.85 7.03
C ALA A 21 7.60 -3.79 5.96
N LEU A 22 7.14 -3.98 4.72
CA LEU A 22 7.31 -2.99 3.64
C LEU A 22 6.12 -2.03 3.58
N GLY A 23 6.39 -0.78 3.17
CA GLY A 23 5.35 0.24 2.94
C GLY A 23 4.90 0.99 4.19
N LEU A 24 5.65 0.91 5.29
CA LEU A 24 5.29 1.52 6.58
C LEU A 24 5.20 3.05 6.52
N CYS A 25 6.06 3.69 5.73
CA CYS A 25 6.11 5.16 5.61
C CYS A 25 4.78 5.73 5.11
N SER A 26 4.21 5.12 4.07
CA SER A 26 2.93 5.54 3.50
C SER A 26 1.75 5.09 4.35
N THR A 27 1.83 3.93 5.02
CA THR A 27 0.74 3.49 5.91
C THR A 27 0.63 4.35 7.16
N LEU A 28 1.74 4.83 7.72
CA LEU A 28 1.71 5.66 8.94
C LEU A 28 1.32 7.11 8.63
N ALA A 29 1.71 7.63 7.47
CA ALA A 29 1.49 9.03 7.09
C ALA A 29 0.06 9.32 6.59
N VAL A 30 -0.58 8.41 5.85
CA VAL A 30 -1.81 8.72 5.07
C VAL A 30 -3.09 8.11 5.66
N THR A 31 -2.98 7.35 6.76
CA THR A 31 -4.13 6.68 7.41
C THR A 31 -4.90 7.56 8.41
N GLY A 32 -4.71 8.88 8.39
CA GLY A 32 -5.49 9.82 9.22
C GLY A 32 -6.93 10.01 8.75
N ARG A 33 -7.20 9.76 7.46
CA ARG A 33 -8.55 9.73 6.87
C ARG A 33 -8.66 8.55 5.91
N VAL A 34 -9.81 7.89 5.90
CA VAL A 34 -10.14 6.76 5.04
C VAL A 34 -10.16 7.19 3.57
N ASP A 35 -10.67 8.38 3.25
CA ASP A 35 -10.68 8.91 1.88
C ASP A 35 -9.27 9.00 1.29
N THR A 36 -8.35 9.62 2.02
CA THR A 36 -6.96 9.77 1.55
C THR A 36 -6.25 8.42 1.46
N ALA A 37 -6.52 7.52 2.42
CA ALA A 37 -5.98 6.17 2.39
C ALA A 37 -6.49 5.36 1.20
N PHE A 38 -7.78 5.47 0.86
CA PHE A 38 -8.38 4.80 -0.29
C PHE A 38 -7.70 5.22 -1.60
N PHE A 39 -7.62 6.53 -1.87
CA PHE A 39 -6.97 7.03 -3.08
C PHE A 39 -5.47 6.69 -3.10
N MET A 40 -4.77 6.80 -1.98
CA MET A 40 -3.35 6.43 -1.89
C MET A 40 -3.11 4.96 -2.22
N GLY A 41 -3.92 4.06 -1.66
CA GLY A 41 -3.80 2.64 -1.92
C GLY A 41 -4.09 2.28 -3.39
N LEU A 42 -5.05 2.96 -4.02
CA LEU A 42 -5.38 2.79 -5.43
C LEU A 42 -4.24 3.27 -6.34
N MET A 43 -3.66 4.44 -6.06
CA MET A 43 -2.51 4.99 -6.79
C MET A 43 -1.28 4.07 -6.68
N VAL A 44 -0.94 3.65 -5.46
CA VAL A 44 0.16 2.70 -5.21
C VAL A 44 -0.12 1.37 -5.92
N GLY A 45 -1.36 0.89 -5.90
CA GLY A 45 -1.74 -0.36 -6.57
C GLY A 45 -1.50 -0.32 -8.08
N ILE A 46 -2.07 0.68 -8.76
CA ILE A 46 -1.92 0.85 -10.22
C ILE A 46 -0.45 1.02 -10.60
N THR A 47 0.27 1.87 -9.87
CA THR A 47 1.70 2.13 -10.15
C THR A 47 2.58 0.90 -9.90
N THR A 48 2.27 0.07 -8.90
CA THR A 48 2.96 -1.20 -8.65
C THR A 48 2.77 -2.16 -9.82
N ILE A 49 1.52 -2.35 -10.27
CA ILE A 49 1.20 -3.25 -11.37
C ILE A 49 1.90 -2.80 -12.65
N PHE A 50 1.83 -1.52 -12.97
CA PHE A 50 2.43 -0.97 -14.19
C PHE A 50 3.96 -1.06 -14.16
N SER A 51 4.59 -0.66 -13.04
CA SER A 51 6.06 -0.66 -12.92
C SER A 51 6.65 -2.06 -12.97
N THR A 52 6.04 -3.02 -12.26
CA THR A 52 6.54 -4.41 -12.21
C THR A 52 6.41 -5.11 -13.56
N VAL A 53 5.34 -4.87 -14.31
CA VAL A 53 5.18 -5.41 -15.67
C VAL A 53 6.23 -4.83 -16.62
N ILE A 54 6.46 -3.51 -16.58
CA ILE A 54 7.48 -2.86 -17.41
C ILE A 54 8.88 -3.39 -17.07
N VAL A 55 9.20 -3.53 -15.78
CA VAL A 55 10.47 -4.10 -15.33
C VAL A 55 10.65 -5.54 -15.82
N SER A 56 9.59 -6.36 -15.77
CA SER A 56 9.64 -7.74 -16.28
C SER A 56 9.91 -7.81 -17.78
N ILE A 57 9.34 -6.89 -18.57
CA ILE A 57 9.62 -6.78 -20.01
C ILE A 57 11.07 -6.33 -20.26
N LEU A 58 11.56 -5.36 -19.49
CA LEU A 58 12.88 -4.78 -19.65
C LEU A 58 14.00 -5.58 -18.96
N ARG A 59 13.69 -6.71 -18.32
CA ARG A 59 14.63 -7.48 -17.46
C ARG A 59 15.96 -7.81 -18.12
N TYR A 60 15.97 -8.04 -19.44
CA TYR A 60 17.18 -8.39 -20.19
C TYR A 60 18.06 -7.19 -20.55
N LYS A 61 17.51 -5.97 -20.54
CA LYS A 61 18.24 -4.74 -20.87
C LYS A 61 18.85 -4.06 -19.65
N ILE A 62 18.52 -4.50 -18.44
CA ILE A 62 18.91 -3.84 -17.19
C ILE A 62 20.21 -4.44 -16.65
N PRO A 63 21.35 -3.70 -16.67
CA PRO A 63 22.60 -4.17 -16.09
C PRO A 63 22.52 -4.20 -14.56
N PHE A 64 23.12 -5.23 -13.95
CA PHE A 64 23.07 -5.46 -12.49
C PHE A 64 23.55 -4.26 -11.67
N LYS A 65 24.56 -3.54 -12.15
CA LYS A 65 25.19 -2.40 -11.45
C LYS A 65 24.26 -1.19 -11.25
N PHE A 66 23.28 -0.98 -12.14
CA PHE A 66 22.42 0.22 -12.13
C PHE A 66 20.93 -0.11 -11.97
N ARG A 67 20.64 -1.30 -11.44
CA ARG A 67 19.29 -1.87 -11.36
C ARG A 67 18.33 -1.00 -10.55
N LEU A 68 18.70 -0.60 -9.34
CA LEU A 68 17.87 0.28 -8.51
C LEU A 68 17.53 1.60 -9.21
N MET A 69 18.53 2.23 -9.84
CA MET A 69 18.34 3.51 -10.55
C MET A 69 17.36 3.35 -11.73
N SER A 70 17.45 2.25 -12.47
CA SER A 70 16.51 1.96 -13.56
C SER A 70 15.07 1.76 -13.05
N TYR A 71 14.89 1.10 -11.90
CA TYR A 71 13.56 0.90 -11.31
C TYR A 71 12.96 2.21 -10.84
N MET A 72 13.75 3.05 -10.16
CA MET A 72 13.29 4.36 -9.71
C MET A 72 12.82 5.22 -10.88
N LEU A 73 13.51 5.22 -12.03
CA LEU A 73 13.08 5.94 -13.23
C LEU A 73 11.75 5.43 -13.80
N ILE A 74 11.56 4.10 -13.83
CA ILE A 74 10.30 3.50 -14.29
C ILE A 74 9.16 3.85 -13.32
N ILE A 75 9.42 3.79 -12.01
CA ILE A 75 8.43 4.12 -10.98
C ILE A 75 8.05 5.61 -11.07
N ILE A 76 9.03 6.52 -11.21
CA ILE A 76 8.77 7.96 -11.31
C ILE A 76 7.87 8.26 -12.53
N THR A 77 8.18 7.69 -13.69
CA THR A 77 7.38 7.90 -14.90
C THR A 77 5.96 7.32 -14.76
N ALA A 78 5.81 6.16 -14.13
CA ALA A 78 4.51 5.57 -13.82
C ALA A 78 3.69 6.44 -12.84
N VAL A 79 4.31 6.89 -11.74
CA VAL A 79 3.66 7.70 -10.71
C VAL A 79 3.19 9.04 -11.27
N ILE A 80 4.05 9.74 -12.03
CA ILE A 80 3.68 11.01 -12.66
C ILE A 80 2.52 10.83 -13.64
N SER A 81 2.53 9.76 -14.44
CA SER A 81 1.45 9.48 -15.39
C SER A 81 0.10 9.28 -14.69
N VAL A 82 0.11 8.56 -13.58
CA VAL A 82 -1.09 8.29 -12.78
C VAL A 82 -1.54 9.53 -11.99
N GLU A 83 -0.61 10.36 -11.50
CA GLU A 83 -0.90 11.65 -10.86
C GLU A 83 -1.64 12.61 -11.81
N GLN A 84 -1.17 12.73 -13.06
CA GLN A 84 -1.82 13.56 -14.07
C GLN A 84 -3.24 13.08 -14.36
N LEU A 85 -3.46 11.76 -14.42
CA LEU A 85 -4.79 11.18 -14.57
C LEU A 85 -5.70 11.55 -13.39
N LEU A 86 -5.21 11.43 -12.15
CA LEU A 86 -6.00 11.78 -10.97
C LEU A 86 -6.34 13.28 -10.93
N ARG A 87 -5.42 14.15 -11.35
CA ARG A 87 -5.64 15.59 -11.43
C ARG A 87 -6.74 15.96 -12.43
N ALA A 88 -6.94 15.16 -13.47
CA ALA A 88 -8.02 15.37 -14.44
C ALA A 88 -9.41 14.97 -13.92
N TYR A 89 -9.51 13.88 -13.15
CA TYR A 89 -10.82 13.39 -12.64
C TYR A 89 -11.20 13.94 -11.25
N TYR A 90 -10.23 14.06 -10.33
CA TYR A 90 -10.46 14.45 -8.94
C TYR A 90 -9.41 15.48 -8.47
N PRO A 91 -9.58 16.77 -8.81
CA PRO A 91 -8.57 17.80 -8.55
C PRO A 91 -8.34 18.06 -7.06
N ASP A 92 -9.37 17.95 -6.21
CA ASP A 92 -9.23 18.17 -4.77
C ASP A 92 -8.39 17.08 -4.11
N MET A 93 -8.65 15.81 -4.45
CA MET A 93 -7.85 14.68 -3.97
C MET A 93 -6.42 14.71 -4.52
N ALA A 94 -6.25 15.15 -5.77
CA ALA A 94 -4.93 15.30 -6.38
C ALA A 94 -4.06 16.33 -5.63
N ARG A 95 -4.63 17.44 -5.12
CA ARG A 95 -3.86 18.38 -4.28
C ARG A 95 -3.40 17.75 -2.98
N THR A 96 -4.27 16.99 -2.31
CA THR A 96 -3.93 16.32 -1.05
C THR A 96 -2.93 15.18 -1.24
N LEU A 97 -3.01 14.45 -2.36
CA LEU A 97 -2.07 13.38 -2.69
C LEU A 97 -0.75 13.89 -3.29
N GLY A 98 -0.73 15.08 -3.88
CA GLY A 98 0.46 15.69 -4.50
C GLY A 98 1.66 15.78 -3.54
N GLN A 99 1.42 16.14 -2.28
CA GLN A 99 2.45 16.13 -1.23
C GLN A 99 3.00 14.73 -0.89
N TYR A 100 2.24 13.67 -1.19
CA TYR A 100 2.62 12.29 -0.93
C TYR A 100 3.25 11.60 -2.14
N VAL A 101 3.36 12.25 -3.29
CA VAL A 101 3.96 11.69 -4.52
C VAL A 101 5.37 11.16 -4.25
N GLY A 102 6.18 11.88 -3.45
CA GLY A 102 7.52 11.41 -3.05
C GLY A 102 7.49 10.11 -2.23
N LEU A 103 6.50 9.93 -1.35
CA LEU A 103 6.31 8.69 -0.59
C LEU A 103 5.82 7.53 -1.48
N ILE A 104 5.10 7.82 -2.56
CA ILE A 104 4.71 6.80 -3.55
C ILE A 104 5.95 6.33 -4.32
N VAL A 105 6.77 7.26 -4.81
CA VAL A 105 7.98 6.93 -5.59
C VAL A 105 8.97 6.10 -4.77
N THR A 106 9.14 6.42 -3.50
CA THR A 106 10.04 5.73 -2.57
C THR A 106 9.38 4.56 -1.83
N ASN A 107 8.20 4.12 -2.28
CA ASN A 107 7.47 3.06 -1.61
C ASN A 107 8.21 1.73 -1.74
N CYS A 108 8.60 1.17 -0.60
CA CYS A 108 9.37 -0.06 -0.55
C CYS A 108 8.60 -1.26 -1.16
N VAL A 109 7.26 -1.26 -1.12
CA VAL A 109 6.45 -2.34 -1.71
C VAL A 109 6.65 -2.43 -3.22
N ILE A 110 6.71 -1.28 -3.90
CA ILE A 110 6.90 -1.21 -5.36
C ILE A 110 8.30 -1.72 -5.70
N MET A 111 9.32 -1.13 -5.04
CA MET A 111 10.71 -1.47 -5.30
C MET A 111 11.03 -2.93 -4.96
N GLY A 112 10.57 -3.43 -3.81
CA GLY A 112 10.80 -4.80 -3.36
C GLY A 112 10.19 -5.85 -4.30
N ARG A 113 9.08 -5.54 -4.96
CA ARG A 113 8.46 -6.44 -5.94
C ARG A 113 9.13 -6.36 -7.31
N CYS A 114 9.56 -5.18 -7.72
CA CYS A 114 10.39 -5.02 -8.92
C CYS A 114 11.68 -5.85 -8.81
N GLU A 115 12.37 -5.81 -7.66
CA GLU A 115 13.62 -6.51 -7.45
C GLU A 115 13.44 -8.01 -7.18
N GLY A 116 12.48 -8.38 -6.31
CA GLY A 116 12.32 -9.76 -5.85
C GLY A 116 11.53 -10.67 -6.78
N PHE A 117 10.62 -10.13 -7.61
CA PHE A 117 9.73 -10.95 -8.43
C PHE A 117 9.84 -10.66 -9.94
N ALA A 118 9.83 -9.38 -10.32
CA ALA A 118 9.75 -8.98 -11.74
C ALA A 118 11.01 -9.34 -12.56
N VAL A 119 12.18 -9.43 -11.93
CA VAL A 119 13.45 -9.81 -12.61
C VAL A 119 13.45 -11.27 -13.04
N SER A 120 12.83 -12.14 -12.24
CA SER A 120 12.95 -13.60 -12.39
C SER A 120 11.76 -14.22 -13.12
N HIS A 121 10.60 -13.55 -13.15
CA HIS A 121 9.36 -14.10 -13.72
C HIS A 121 8.93 -13.37 -14.99
N GLY A 122 8.05 -14.02 -15.77
CA GLY A 122 7.49 -13.44 -16.98
C GLY A 122 6.47 -12.33 -16.69
N PRO A 123 6.09 -11.53 -17.71
CA PRO A 123 5.20 -10.38 -17.52
C PRO A 123 3.80 -10.79 -17.05
N LYS A 124 3.29 -11.93 -17.53
CA LYS A 124 1.96 -12.46 -17.12
C LYS A 124 1.93 -12.86 -15.64
N GLU A 125 2.97 -13.56 -15.18
CA GLU A 125 3.07 -14.00 -13.78
C GLU A 125 3.28 -12.81 -12.84
N THR A 126 4.11 -11.84 -13.27
CA THR A 126 4.39 -10.61 -12.53
C THR A 126 3.15 -9.75 -12.35
N PHE A 127 2.30 -9.66 -13.38
CA PHE A 127 1.02 -8.95 -13.28
C PHE A 127 0.11 -9.52 -12.19
N PHE A 128 -0.01 -10.85 -12.13
CA PHE A 128 -0.84 -11.51 -11.11
C PHE A 128 -0.28 -11.39 -9.70
N ASP A 129 1.05 -11.48 -9.51
CA ASP A 129 1.67 -11.21 -8.20
C ASP A 129 1.45 -9.76 -7.77
N ALA A 130 1.70 -8.81 -8.67
CA ALA A 130 1.53 -7.39 -8.39
C ALA A 130 0.09 -7.05 -8.01
N MET A 131 -0.91 -7.57 -8.73
CA MET A 131 -2.32 -7.42 -8.34
C MET A 131 -2.60 -7.94 -6.93
N GLY A 132 -2.13 -9.16 -6.60
CA GLY A 132 -2.35 -9.74 -5.27
C GLY A 132 -1.73 -8.91 -4.15
N VAL A 133 -0.50 -8.42 -4.36
CA VAL A 133 0.23 -7.60 -3.40
C VAL A 133 -0.40 -6.22 -3.24
N SER A 134 -0.81 -5.60 -4.34
CA SER A 134 -1.48 -4.29 -4.33
C SER A 134 -2.82 -4.34 -3.61
N ILE A 135 -3.63 -5.38 -3.85
CA ILE A 135 -4.90 -5.60 -3.14
C ILE A 135 -4.64 -5.83 -1.65
N GLY A 136 -3.64 -6.66 -1.30
CA GLY A 136 -3.25 -6.88 0.09
C GLY A 136 -2.83 -5.58 0.79
N TYR A 137 -1.96 -4.80 0.17
CA TYR A 137 -1.54 -3.48 0.68
C TYR A 137 -2.72 -2.53 0.85
N PHE A 138 -3.60 -2.45 -0.14
CA PHE A 138 -4.79 -1.61 -0.11
C PHE A 138 -5.73 -1.98 1.05
N LEU A 139 -6.01 -3.27 1.25
CA LEU A 139 -6.87 -3.74 2.34
C LEU A 139 -6.28 -3.43 3.72
N VAL A 140 -4.97 -3.63 3.90
CA VAL A 140 -4.30 -3.30 5.17
C VAL A 140 -4.35 -1.80 5.44
N LEU A 141 -4.05 -0.99 4.43
CA LEU A 141 -4.09 0.47 4.52
C LEU A 141 -5.48 0.97 4.92
N LEU A 142 -6.53 0.45 4.27
CA LEU A 142 -7.91 0.81 4.53
C LEU A 142 -8.37 0.38 5.92
N SER A 143 -7.95 -0.81 6.37
CA SER A 143 -8.24 -1.30 7.72
C SER A 143 -7.60 -0.41 8.80
N ILE A 144 -6.32 -0.03 8.64
CA ILE A 144 -5.65 0.87 9.60
C ILE A 144 -6.33 2.25 9.60
N ALA A 145 -6.68 2.79 8.42
CA ALA A 145 -7.37 4.07 8.32
C ALA A 145 -8.75 4.05 8.99
N PHE A 146 -9.49 2.95 8.83
CA PHE A 146 -10.80 2.75 9.46
C PHE A 146 -10.70 2.85 10.99
N PHE A 147 -9.77 2.11 11.61
CA PHE A 147 -9.58 2.17 13.06
C PHE A 147 -9.08 3.54 13.52
N ARG A 148 -8.16 4.17 12.77
CA ARG A 148 -7.62 5.49 13.12
C ARG A 148 -8.65 6.61 13.01
N GLU A 149 -9.47 6.62 11.96
CA GLU A 149 -10.50 7.64 11.79
C GLU A 149 -11.62 7.48 12.83
N SER A 150 -12.04 6.23 13.09
CA SER A 150 -13.03 5.92 14.11
C SER A 150 -12.57 6.33 15.51
N LEU A 151 -11.32 6.03 15.90
CA LEU A 151 -10.80 6.32 17.24
C LEU A 151 -10.38 7.78 17.43
N GLY A 152 -9.87 8.41 16.37
CA GLY A 152 -9.37 9.78 16.41
C GLY A 152 -10.45 10.84 16.29
N ASN A 153 -11.42 10.64 15.40
CA ASN A 153 -12.37 11.68 15.01
C ASN A 153 -13.85 11.30 15.26
N GLY A 154 -14.14 10.03 15.60
CA GLY A 154 -15.52 9.54 15.80
C GLY A 154 -16.33 9.48 14.50
N THR A 155 -15.69 9.73 13.36
CA THR A 155 -16.29 9.75 12.03
C THR A 155 -15.79 8.56 11.21
N LEU A 156 -16.64 8.11 10.31
CA LEU A 156 -16.39 6.99 9.44
C LEU A 156 -16.87 7.41 8.05
N TRP A 157 -15.92 7.69 7.16
CA TRP A 157 -16.24 8.21 5.82
C TRP A 157 -17.06 9.53 5.86
N GLY A 158 -16.74 10.39 6.83
CA GLY A 158 -17.48 11.64 7.07
C GLY A 158 -18.85 11.48 7.74
N LEU A 159 -19.34 10.26 7.99
CA LEU A 159 -20.54 10.00 8.80
C LEU A 159 -20.14 9.86 10.27
N HIS A 160 -20.79 10.61 11.16
CA HIS A 160 -20.55 10.55 12.60
C HIS A 160 -21.15 9.24 13.14
N VAL A 161 -20.32 8.27 13.52
CA VAL A 161 -20.77 6.94 14.00
C VAL A 161 -20.83 6.91 15.54
N MET A 162 -20.06 7.76 16.23
CA MET A 162 -20.08 7.85 17.69
C MET A 162 -21.04 8.94 18.23
N PRO A 163 -21.69 8.72 19.39
CA PRO A 163 -22.57 9.72 19.99
C PRO A 163 -21.78 10.97 20.42
N GLY A 164 -22.45 12.13 20.44
CA GLY A 164 -21.85 13.46 20.67
C GLY A 164 -21.14 13.70 22.02
N SER A 165 -20.97 12.67 22.86
CA SER A 165 -20.18 12.67 24.10
C SER A 165 -18.76 12.14 23.92
N TYR A 166 -18.37 11.69 22.72
CA TYR A 166 -17.02 11.20 22.47
C TYR A 166 -16.05 12.37 22.32
N VAL A 167 -15.09 12.48 23.25
CA VAL A 167 -14.00 13.45 23.14
C VAL A 167 -13.00 12.89 22.12
N PRO A 168 -12.80 13.53 20.96
CA PRO A 168 -11.87 13.02 19.96
C PRO A 168 -10.46 12.93 20.55
N CYS A 169 -9.93 11.72 20.67
CA CYS A 169 -8.55 11.50 21.08
C CYS A 169 -7.62 11.94 19.96
N ARG A 170 -7.27 13.24 19.94
CA ARG A 170 -6.33 13.85 18.97
C ARG A 170 -4.97 13.15 18.91
N VAL A 171 -4.60 12.43 19.96
CA VAL A 171 -3.41 11.55 20.02
C VAL A 171 -3.44 10.47 18.93
N PHE A 172 -4.61 9.99 18.51
CA PHE A 172 -4.73 8.98 17.46
C PHE A 172 -4.50 9.53 16.04
N ASN A 173 -4.68 10.85 15.88
CA ASN A 173 -4.43 11.54 14.62
C ASN A 173 -2.95 11.92 14.46
N SER A 174 -2.17 11.91 15.54
CA SER A 174 -0.72 12.14 15.48
C SER A 174 0.04 10.89 15.00
N PRO A 175 1.32 11.02 14.60
CA PRO A 175 2.15 9.88 14.21
C PRO A 175 2.25 8.80 15.31
N SER A 176 2.27 9.21 16.58
CA SER A 176 2.31 8.30 17.73
C SER A 176 1.11 7.35 17.74
N GLY A 177 -0.09 7.85 17.44
CA GLY A 177 -1.31 7.04 17.31
C GLY A 177 -1.25 6.02 16.18
N ALA A 178 -0.56 6.35 15.07
CA ALA A 178 -0.35 5.44 13.95
C ALA A 178 0.45 4.21 14.38
N PHE A 179 1.53 4.40 15.15
CA PHE A 179 2.35 3.30 15.68
C PHE A 179 1.58 2.41 16.65
N PHE A 180 0.79 2.97 17.56
CA PHE A 180 -0.04 2.18 18.46
C PHE A 180 -1.09 1.35 17.72
N THR A 181 -1.76 1.95 16.73
CA THR A 181 -2.75 1.22 15.91
C THR A 181 -2.09 0.10 15.12
N PHE A 182 -0.92 0.38 14.52
CA PHE A 182 -0.16 -0.61 13.78
C PHE A 182 0.29 -1.76 14.68
N ALA A 183 0.81 -1.47 15.87
CA ALA A 183 1.24 -2.48 16.84
C ALA A 183 0.05 -3.34 17.32
N ALA A 184 -1.09 -2.71 17.65
CA ALA A 184 -2.30 -3.42 18.07
C ALA A 184 -2.84 -4.34 16.96
N MET A 185 -2.86 -3.85 15.72
CA MET A 185 -3.31 -4.63 14.58
C MET A 185 -2.35 -5.78 14.24
N LEU A 186 -1.03 -5.56 14.38
CA LEU A 186 -0.03 -6.61 14.19
C LEU A 186 -0.13 -7.69 15.28
N TYR A 187 -0.39 -7.31 16.53
CA TYR A 187 -0.68 -8.24 17.61
C TYR A 187 -1.93 -9.06 17.31
N PHE A 188 -3.02 -8.42 16.88
CA PHE A 188 -4.26 -9.11 16.50
C PHE A 188 -4.06 -10.10 15.35
N VAL A 189 -3.35 -9.70 14.28
CA VAL A 189 -3.04 -10.58 13.15
C VAL A 189 -2.18 -11.77 13.57
N ASN A 190 -1.20 -11.57 14.45
CA ASN A 190 -0.39 -12.66 14.99
C ASN A 190 -1.21 -13.59 15.88
N LEU A 191 -2.16 -13.06 16.65
CA LEU A 191 -3.06 -13.87 17.48
C LEU A 191 -3.99 -14.74 16.62
N VAL A 192 -4.56 -14.17 15.54
CA VAL A 192 -5.38 -14.91 14.56
C VAL A 192 -4.55 -15.94 13.80
N LYS A 193 -3.30 -15.61 13.42
CA LYS A 193 -2.39 -16.58 12.79
C LYS A 193 -1.97 -17.69 13.74
N GLY A 194 -1.72 -17.38 15.00
CA GLY A 194 -1.44 -18.37 16.05
C GLY A 194 -2.61 -19.34 16.22
N TRP A 195 -3.83 -18.80 16.26
CA TRP A 195 -5.07 -19.58 16.26
C TRP A 195 -5.22 -20.49 15.04
N PHE A 196 -4.86 -20.03 13.85
CA PHE A 196 -4.92 -20.84 12.62
C PHE A 196 -3.79 -21.85 12.48
N LYS A 197 -2.66 -21.65 13.18
CA LYS A 197 -1.49 -22.51 13.06
C LYS A 197 -1.45 -23.65 14.09
N GLY A 198 -2.40 -23.69 15.03
CA GLY A 198 -2.67 -24.83 15.90
C GLY A 198 -1.41 -25.43 16.50
N GLU A 199 -0.91 -24.84 17.59
CA GLU A 199 -0.28 -25.65 18.63
C GLU A 199 -1.38 -26.42 19.38
#